data_AF-A0A2S2QK57-F1
#
_entry.id   AF-A0A2S2QK57-F1
#
_cell.length_a   1.000
_cell.length_b   1.000
_cell.length_c   1.000
_cell.angle_alpha   90.00
_cell.angle_beta   90.00
_cell.angle_gamma   90.00
#
_symmetry.space_group_name_H-M   'P 1'
#
loop_
_entity.id
_entity.type
_entity.pdbx_description
1 polymer ?
#
loop_
_entity_poly.entity_id
_entity_poly.type
_entity_poly.pdbx_seq_one_letter_code
_entity_poly.pdbx_strand_id
1 'polypeptide(L)'
;MDCHIYFQVFSSDSETSQLLRNVSEELNSIYSNSQPEPMNVKWKQGQMVIVRYHLDNQWYRGTITKVEENGKFTVQFLDYGNIETCSHEDLRSTLYMTDIPQLCLKGFFTSILPMTKNYRWKRDTLDFLHSLIVEQLCTITLDLSFTSNSYAISKIIMGKPPQDICQLLVTN
;
A
#
# COMPACT_ATOMS: atom_id res chain seq x y z
N MET A 1 -10.24 -13.11 4.00
CA MET A 1 -9.54 -12.17 3.11
C MET A 1 -8.13 -12.71 2.87
N ASP A 2 -7.45 -12.25 1.82
CA ASP A 2 -6.00 -12.48 1.69
C ASP A 2 -5.25 -11.49 2.58
N CYS A 3 -4.08 -11.88 3.09
CA CYS A 3 -3.22 -11.00 3.87
C CYS A 3 -1.97 -10.67 3.03
N HIS A 4 -1.86 -9.41 2.62
CA HIS A 4 -0.66 -8.88 1.99
C HIS A 4 -0.11 -7.75 2.85
N ILE A 5 1.20 -7.76 3.04
CA ILE A 5 1.91 -6.70 3.75
C ILE A 5 2.61 -5.83 2.72
N TYR A 6 2.41 -4.52 2.81
CA TYR A 6 3.16 -3.55 2.02
C TYR A 6 4.14 -2.85 2.93
N PHE A 7 5.40 -2.76 2.51
CA PHE A 7 6.46 -2.16 3.31
C PHE A 7 7.47 -1.44 2.42
N GLN A 8 8.11 -0.44 3.01
CA GLN A 8 9.20 0.32 2.40
C GLN A 8 10.48 -0.02 3.15
N VAL A 9 11.60 -0.11 2.42
CA VAL A 9 12.89 -0.38 3.06
C VAL A 9 13.40 0.92 3.69
N PHE A 10 13.43 0.95 5.01
CA PHE A 10 13.98 2.07 5.77
C PHE A 10 15.45 1.79 6.13
N SER A 11 16.37 2.54 5.52
CA SER A 11 17.74 2.69 6.02
C SER A 11 18.08 4.18 6.11
N SER A 12 19.02 4.55 6.99
CA SER A 12 19.47 5.94 7.20
C SER A 12 19.90 6.63 5.91
N ASP A 13 20.31 5.85 4.91
CA ASP A 13 20.76 6.29 3.59
C ASP A 13 19.86 5.71 2.47
N SER A 14 18.63 5.31 2.78
CA SER A 14 17.75 4.68 1.79
C SER A 14 17.31 5.69 0.73
N GLU A 15 17.77 5.45 -0.49
CA GLU A 15 17.29 6.11 -1.71
C GLU A 15 15.75 6.14 -1.76
N THR A 16 15.08 5.06 -1.34
CA THR A 16 13.62 4.96 -1.27
C THR A 16 12.97 6.05 -0.42
N SER A 17 13.51 6.36 0.76
CA SER A 17 12.92 7.39 1.64
C SER A 17 13.07 8.79 1.03
N GLN A 18 14.21 9.05 0.38
CA GLN A 18 14.44 10.31 -0.33
C GLN A 18 13.53 10.44 -1.56
N LEU A 19 13.35 9.35 -2.32
CA LEU A 19 12.44 9.30 -3.46
C LEU A 19 10.98 9.49 -3.04
N LEU A 20 10.54 8.84 -1.96
CA LEU A 20 9.18 9.03 -1.41
C LEU A 20 8.93 10.49 -1.04
N ARG A 21 9.90 11.12 -0.37
CA ARG A 21 9.81 12.54 -0.03
C ARG A 21 9.71 13.41 -1.28
N ASN A 22 10.58 13.18 -2.27
CA ASN A 22 10.58 13.94 -3.52
C ASN A 22 9.26 13.78 -4.30
N VAL A 23 8.75 12.54 -4.43
CA VAL A 23 7.46 12.26 -5.09
C VAL A 23 6.33 12.99 -4.37
N SER A 24 6.29 12.91 -3.04
CA SER A 24 5.26 13.57 -2.24
C SER A 24 5.32 15.10 -2.39
N GLU A 25 6.50 15.71 -2.24
CA GLU A 25 6.68 17.16 -2.36
C GLU A 25 6.29 17.68 -3.75
N GLU A 26 6.74 17.01 -4.81
CA GLU A 26 6.50 17.43 -6.19
C GLU A 26 5.03 17.28 -6.57
N LEU A 27 4.41 16.12 -6.28
CA LEU A 27 2.99 15.91 -6.59
C LEU A 27 2.10 16.87 -5.83
N ASN A 28 2.34 17.08 -4.54
CA ASN A 28 1.53 17.99 -3.74
C ASN A 28 1.75 19.45 -4.16
N SER A 29 2.95 19.83 -4.60
CA SER A 29 3.19 21.13 -5.22
C SER A 29 2.36 21.32 -6.50
N ILE A 30 2.49 20.40 -7.47
CA ILE A 30 1.82 20.45 -8.78
C ILE A 30 0.30 20.43 -8.65
N TYR A 31 -0.24 19.56 -7.77
CA TYR A 31 -1.68 19.27 -7.74
C TYR A 31 -2.46 19.99 -6.64
N SER A 32 -1.80 20.71 -5.72
CA SER A 32 -2.42 21.45 -4.59
C SER A 32 -3.68 22.24 -4.97
N ASN A 33 -3.70 22.87 -6.15
CA ASN A 33 -4.81 23.70 -6.65
C ASN A 33 -5.39 23.19 -7.99
N SER A 34 -5.10 21.94 -8.34
CA SER A 34 -5.57 21.35 -9.59
C SER A 34 -7.10 21.17 -9.60
N GLN A 35 -7.70 21.32 -10.78
CA GLN A 35 -9.12 21.08 -10.98
C GLN A 35 -9.38 19.64 -11.46
N PRO A 36 -10.54 19.05 -11.12
CA PRO A 36 -10.95 17.76 -11.67
C PRO A 36 -10.94 17.73 -13.18
N GLU A 37 -10.74 16.53 -13.72
CA GLU A 37 -10.91 16.30 -15.15
C GLU A 37 -12.35 16.61 -15.59
N PRO A 38 -12.58 16.87 -16.89
CA PRO A 38 -13.94 16.95 -17.42
C PRO A 38 -14.75 15.67 -17.16
N MET A 39 -16.03 15.82 -16.80
CA MET A 39 -16.88 14.69 -16.39
C MET A 39 -17.11 13.63 -17.48
N ASN A 40 -16.83 13.95 -18.75
CA ASN A 40 -16.91 13.01 -19.87
C ASN A 40 -15.66 12.10 -19.99
N VAL A 41 -14.60 12.35 -19.20
CA VAL A 41 -13.43 11.46 -19.14
C VAL A 41 -13.85 10.09 -18.65
N LYS A 42 -13.40 9.06 -19.37
CA LYS A 42 -13.67 7.65 -19.07
C LYS A 42 -12.41 6.98 -18.54
N TRP A 43 -12.38 6.81 -17.22
CA TRP A 43 -11.36 6.04 -16.52
C TRP A 43 -11.49 4.55 -16.80
N LYS A 44 -10.35 3.84 -16.83
CA LYS A 44 -10.30 2.40 -17.12
C LYS A 44 -9.52 1.64 -16.05
N GLN A 45 -9.89 0.38 -15.85
CA GLN A 45 -9.07 -0.54 -15.06
C GLN A 45 -7.67 -0.67 -15.69
N GLY A 46 -6.64 -0.67 -14.84
CA GLY A 46 -5.23 -0.67 -15.22
C GLY A 46 -4.66 0.71 -15.56
N GLN A 47 -5.47 1.77 -15.58
CA GLN A 47 -4.99 3.12 -15.86
C GLN A 47 -4.23 3.68 -14.67
N MET A 48 -3.00 4.16 -14.91
CA MET A 48 -2.24 4.97 -13.96
C MET A 48 -2.88 6.35 -13.84
N VAL A 49 -2.91 6.86 -12.61
CA VAL A 49 -3.54 8.12 -12.24
C VAL A 49 -2.74 8.81 -11.14
N ILE A 50 -2.92 10.12 -11.01
CA ILE A 50 -2.65 10.79 -9.74
C ILE A 50 -3.97 10.85 -8.96
N VAL A 51 -3.94 10.45 -7.70
CA VAL A 51 -5.13 10.29 -6.85
C VAL A 51 -4.96 11.07 -5.55
N ARG A 52 -6.01 11.77 -5.12
CA ARG A 52 -6.06 12.43 -3.82
C ARG A 52 -6.53 11.45 -2.75
N TYR A 53 -5.79 11.34 -1.64
CA TYR A 53 -6.19 10.51 -0.52
C TYR A 53 -7.13 11.28 0.42
N HIS A 54 -8.22 10.64 0.83
CA HIS A 54 -9.29 11.31 1.56
C HIS A 54 -8.96 11.63 3.02
N LEU A 55 -7.97 10.96 3.64
CA LEU A 55 -7.62 11.21 5.05
C LEU A 55 -6.76 12.46 5.24
N ASP A 56 -5.81 12.72 4.34
CA ASP A 56 -4.86 13.84 4.45
C ASP A 56 -4.97 14.88 3.32
N ASN A 57 -5.84 14.62 2.35
CA ASN A 57 -6.04 15.44 1.15
C ASN A 57 -4.77 15.66 0.31
N GLN A 58 -3.77 14.78 0.45
CA GLN A 58 -2.54 14.82 -0.34
C GLN A 58 -2.68 14.00 -1.63
N TRP A 59 -1.78 14.23 -2.58
CA TRP A 59 -1.76 13.63 -3.90
C TRP A 59 -0.70 12.54 -4.02
N TYR A 60 -1.09 11.43 -4.65
CA TYR A 60 -0.31 10.20 -4.71
C TYR A 60 -0.36 9.60 -6.10
N ARG A 61 0.62 8.75 -6.40
CA ARG A 61 0.59 7.91 -7.60
C ARG A 61 -0.30 6.69 -7.35
N GLY A 62 -1.21 6.42 -8.28
CA GLY A 62 -2.16 5.33 -8.16
C GLY A 62 -2.36 4.58 -9.47
N THR A 63 -2.97 3.39 -9.37
CA THR A 63 -3.50 2.66 -10.51
C THR A 63 -4.92 2.22 -10.20
N ILE A 64 -5.84 2.47 -11.13
CA ILE A 64 -7.23 2.03 -11.00
C ILE A 64 -7.26 0.50 -11.11
N THR A 65 -7.56 -0.18 -10.01
CA THR A 65 -7.68 -1.63 -9.98
C THR A 65 -9.09 -2.10 -10.32
N LYS A 66 -10.09 -1.23 -10.17
CA LYS A 66 -11.48 -1.51 -10.55
C LYS A 66 -12.28 -0.23 -10.80
N VAL A 67 -13.14 -0.26 -11.82
CA VAL A 67 -14.19 0.74 -12.03
C VAL A 67 -15.48 0.19 -11.43
N GLU A 68 -16.03 0.89 -10.45
CA GLU A 68 -17.21 0.42 -9.71
C GLU A 68 -18.51 0.81 -10.43
N GLU A 69 -19.56 0.00 -10.27
CA GLU A 69 -20.86 0.23 -10.90
C GLU A 69 -21.54 1.53 -10.42
N ASN A 70 -21.20 1.99 -9.22
CA ASN A 70 -21.71 3.23 -8.63
C ASN A 70 -20.96 4.50 -9.08
N GLY A 71 -20.08 4.40 -10.09
CA GLY A 71 -19.30 5.52 -10.60
C GLY A 71 -18.08 5.91 -9.76
N LYS A 72 -17.73 5.10 -8.75
CA LYS A 72 -16.47 5.22 -7.99
C LYS A 72 -15.35 4.38 -8.62
N PHE A 73 -14.15 4.55 -8.10
CA PHE A 73 -12.97 3.84 -8.57
C PHE A 73 -12.22 3.24 -7.38
N THR A 74 -11.82 1.98 -7.49
CA THR A 74 -10.87 1.39 -6.57
C THR A 74 -9.46 1.64 -7.12
N VAL A 75 -8.61 2.24 -6.30
CA VAL A 75 -7.26 2.66 -6.68
C VAL A 75 -6.25 2.07 -5.71
N GLN A 76 -5.23 1.41 -6.24
CA GLN A 76 -4.06 1.03 -5.47
C GLN A 76 -3.02 2.14 -5.50
N PHE A 77 -2.57 2.56 -4.32
CA PHE A 77 -1.53 3.58 -4.15
C PHE A 77 -0.17 2.91 -4.39
N LEU A 78 0.54 3.36 -5.42
CA LEU A 78 1.76 2.68 -5.87
C LEU A 78 2.85 2.72 -4.79
N ASP A 79 2.97 3.83 -4.08
CA ASP A 79 4.09 4.03 -3.17
C ASP A 79 3.87 3.50 -1.76
N TYR A 80 2.63 3.09 -1.44
CA TYR A 80 2.20 2.72 -0.09
C TYR A 80 1.46 1.37 -0.05
N GLY A 81 0.88 0.95 -1.18
CA GLY A 81 0.26 -0.36 -1.37
C GLY A 81 -1.18 -0.47 -0.88
N ASN A 82 -1.69 0.51 -0.12
CA ASN A 82 -3.10 0.55 0.28
C ASN A 82 -4.02 0.69 -0.94
N ILE A 83 -5.26 0.21 -0.78
CA ILE A 83 -6.27 0.20 -1.83
C ILE A 83 -7.49 0.92 -1.28
N GLU A 84 -7.85 2.03 -1.90
CA GLU A 84 -8.97 2.85 -1.46
C GLU A 84 -9.97 3.08 -2.58
N THR A 85 -11.19 3.45 -2.18
CA THR A 85 -12.22 3.87 -3.13
C THR A 85 -12.27 5.39 -3.19
N CYS A 86 -12.15 5.97 -4.38
CA CYS A 86 -12.22 7.41 -4.61
C CYS A 86 -13.30 7.77 -5.64
N SER A 87 -13.62 9.06 -5.74
CA SER A 87 -14.54 9.57 -6.75
C SER A 87 -13.77 10.11 -7.97
N HIS A 88 -14.51 10.55 -9.00
CA HIS A 88 -13.91 11.22 -10.16
C HIS A 88 -13.15 12.50 -9.77
N GLU A 89 -13.60 13.22 -8.74
CA GLU A 89 -13.02 14.51 -8.34
C GLU A 89 -11.60 14.38 -7.79
N ASP A 90 -11.26 13.18 -7.30
CA ASP A 90 -9.97 12.85 -6.71
C ASP A 90 -8.94 12.36 -7.73
N LEU A 91 -9.31 12.23 -9.00
CA LEU A 91 -8.44 11.68 -10.05
C LEU A 91 -7.91 12.75 -11.00
N ARG A 92 -6.66 12.58 -11.43
CA ARG A 92 -6.01 13.35 -12.50
C ARG A 92 -5.34 12.42 -13.48
N SER A 93 -5.45 12.76 -14.77
CA SER A 93 -4.99 11.92 -15.87
C SER A 93 -3.55 12.22 -16.28
N THR A 94 -3.11 13.47 -16.10
CA THR A 94 -1.71 13.87 -16.29
C THR A 94 -0.85 13.18 -15.24
N LEU A 95 0.22 12.52 -15.65
CA LEU A 95 1.13 11.82 -14.76
C LEU A 95 2.43 12.59 -14.61
N TYR A 96 2.96 12.61 -13.39
CA TYR A 96 4.30 13.11 -13.08
C TYR A 96 5.03 12.04 -12.27
N MET A 97 6.36 12.12 -12.24
CA MET A 97 7.22 11.16 -11.53
C MET A 97 7.02 9.72 -12.04
N THR A 98 6.81 9.54 -13.35
CA THR A 98 6.55 8.21 -13.97
C THR A 98 7.82 7.38 -14.20
N ASP A 99 8.98 8.03 -14.19
CA ASP A 99 10.31 7.43 -14.25
C ASP A 99 10.68 6.74 -12.93
N ILE A 100 10.07 7.16 -11.82
CA ILE A 100 10.28 6.55 -10.50
C ILE A 100 9.53 5.20 -10.45
N PRO A 101 10.18 4.08 -10.05
CA PRO A 101 9.48 2.80 -9.89
C PRO A 101 8.51 2.83 -8.70
N GLN A 102 7.69 1.78 -8.56
CA GLN A 102 6.85 1.59 -7.37
C GLN A 102 7.72 1.52 -6.10
N LEU A 103 7.44 2.36 -5.10
CA LEU A 103 8.30 2.48 -3.91
C LEU A 103 7.90 1.58 -2.73
N CYS A 104 6.72 0.95 -2.77
CA CYS A 104 6.37 -0.11 -1.82
C CYS A 104 6.70 -1.51 -2.36
N LEU A 105 7.13 -2.38 -1.45
CA LEU A 105 7.30 -3.80 -1.67
C LEU A 105 6.08 -4.54 -1.13
N LYS A 106 5.67 -5.60 -1.82
CA LYS A 106 4.56 -6.47 -1.43
C LYS A 106 5.09 -7.79 -0.88
N GLY A 107 4.60 -8.22 0.27
CA GLY A 107 4.93 -9.49 0.88
C GLY A 107 3.74 -10.26 1.44
N PHE A 108 4.00 -11.51 1.81
CA PHE A 108 3.03 -12.43 2.40
C PHE A 108 3.70 -13.30 3.47
N PHE A 109 2.95 -13.79 4.45
CA PHE A 109 3.53 -14.65 5.48
C PHE A 109 3.73 -16.08 4.99
N THR A 110 4.89 -16.67 5.31
CA THR A 110 5.14 -18.12 5.14
C THR A 110 5.04 -18.91 6.44
N SER A 111 5.28 -18.25 7.58
CA SER A 111 5.31 -18.90 8.90
C SER A 111 3.95 -19.01 9.58
N ILE A 112 2.96 -18.23 9.14
CA ILE A 112 1.60 -18.23 9.70
C ILE A 112 0.55 -18.37 8.59
N LEU A 113 -0.50 -19.12 8.89
CA LEU A 113 -1.60 -19.39 7.96
C LEU A 113 -2.95 -19.16 8.67
N PRO A 114 -3.99 -18.72 7.93
CA PRO A 114 -5.32 -18.55 8.50
C PRO A 114 -5.93 -19.90 8.89
N MET A 115 -6.42 -20.03 10.12
CA MET A 115 -7.02 -21.28 10.63
C MET A 115 -8.44 -21.59 10.10
N THR A 116 -8.99 -20.72 9.27
CA THR A 116 -10.33 -20.90 8.70
C THR A 116 -10.36 -22.04 7.68
N LYS A 117 -11.49 -22.75 7.57
CA LYS A 117 -11.68 -23.86 6.61
C LYS A 117 -11.46 -23.48 5.14
N ASN A 118 -11.65 -22.21 4.78
CA ASN A 118 -11.44 -21.71 3.42
C ASN A 118 -10.07 -21.07 3.20
N TYR A 119 -9.14 -21.20 4.16
CA TYR A 119 -7.80 -20.62 4.11
C TYR A 119 -7.79 -19.09 3.89
N ARG A 120 -8.73 -18.38 4.51
CA ARG A 120 -8.89 -16.91 4.42
C ARG A 120 -8.79 -16.26 5.80
N TRP A 121 -8.02 -15.18 5.92
CA TRP A 121 -7.90 -14.42 7.16
C TRP A 121 -9.25 -13.82 7.59
N LYS A 122 -9.55 -13.91 8.90
CA LYS A 122 -10.68 -13.20 9.51
C LYS A 122 -10.38 -11.71 9.57
N ARG A 123 -11.42 -10.88 9.47
CA ARG A 123 -11.28 -9.42 9.53
C ARG A 123 -10.64 -8.97 10.85
N ASP A 124 -11.16 -9.41 11.98
CA ASP A 124 -10.65 -9.00 13.30
C ASP A 124 -9.15 -9.31 13.48
N THR A 125 -8.67 -10.43 12.91
CA THR A 125 -7.24 -10.77 12.90
C THR A 125 -6.42 -9.80 12.05
N LEU A 126 -6.95 -9.38 10.91
CA LEU A 126 -6.30 -8.38 10.05
C LEU A 126 -6.34 -6.99 10.68
N ASP A 127 -7.43 -6.61 11.35
CA ASP A 127 -7.55 -5.33 12.05
C ASP A 127 -6.56 -5.27 13.22
N PHE A 128 -6.43 -6.35 13.99
CA PHE A 128 -5.42 -6.46 15.04
C PHE A 128 -4.00 -6.36 14.47
N LEU A 129 -3.68 -7.12 13.42
CA LEU A 129 -2.37 -7.02 12.76
C LEU A 129 -2.11 -5.60 12.24
N HIS A 130 -3.08 -4.97 11.58
CA HIS A 130 -3.00 -3.60 11.08
C HIS A 130 -2.63 -2.63 12.20
N SER A 131 -3.31 -2.73 13.35
CA SER A 131 -3.05 -1.87 14.52
C SER A 131 -1.63 -2.01 15.08
N LEU A 132 -0.96 -3.15 14.82
CA LEU A 132 0.39 -3.40 15.28
C LEU A 132 1.45 -2.88 14.31
N ILE A 133 1.31 -3.11 13.01
CA ILE A 133 2.44 -2.92 12.06
C ILE A 133 2.33 -1.67 11.20
N VAL A 134 1.14 -1.09 11.04
CA VAL A 134 0.96 0.07 10.16
C VAL A 134 1.65 1.29 10.76
N GLU A 135 2.41 2.00 9.92
CA GLU A 135 3.25 3.15 10.29
C GLU A 135 4.32 2.86 11.36
N GLN A 136 4.60 1.58 11.64
CA GLN A 136 5.65 1.19 12.58
C GLN A 136 6.95 0.80 11.87
N LEU A 137 8.08 1.14 12.50
CA LEU A 137 9.37 0.59 12.09
C LEU A 137 9.48 -0.85 12.56
N CYS A 138 9.54 -1.78 11.61
CA CYS A 138 9.67 -3.20 11.89
C CYS A 138 10.96 -3.77 11.28
N THR A 139 11.47 -4.84 11.87
CA THR A 139 12.49 -5.69 11.25
C THR A 139 11.79 -6.88 10.61
N ILE A 140 11.90 -7.00 9.28
CA ILE A 140 11.29 -8.08 8.49
C ILE A 140 12.38 -9.11 8.16
N THR A 141 12.13 -10.38 8.47
CA THR A 141 12.96 -11.50 8.01
C THR A 141 12.27 -12.18 6.85
N LEU A 142 13.02 -12.41 5.78
CA LEU A 142 12.54 -13.04 4.55
C LEU A 142 12.90 -14.53 4.52
N ASP A 143 12.00 -15.33 3.94
CA ASP A 143 12.26 -16.73 3.60
C ASP A 143 12.74 -16.82 2.14
N LEU A 144 14.04 -17.01 1.96
CA LEU A 144 14.67 -17.04 0.63
C LEU A 144 14.46 -18.38 -0.10
N SER A 145 13.80 -19.36 0.52
CA SER A 145 13.46 -20.64 -0.14
C SER A 145 12.29 -20.51 -1.12
N PHE A 146 11.52 -19.40 -1.02
CA PHE A 146 10.41 -19.09 -1.91
C PHE A 146 10.82 -18.08 -2.98
N THR A 147 10.65 -18.44 -4.25
CA THR A 147 10.79 -17.52 -5.38
C THR A 147 9.41 -17.11 -5.86
N SER A 148 9.07 -15.83 -5.71
CA SER A 148 7.79 -15.29 -6.20
C SER A 148 7.95 -13.80 -6.52
N ASN A 149 6.97 -13.22 -7.21
CA ASN A 149 6.91 -11.76 -7.46
C ASN A 149 6.61 -10.94 -6.19
N SER A 150 6.50 -11.59 -5.03
CA SER A 150 6.29 -10.97 -3.72
C SER A 150 7.24 -11.56 -2.69
N TYR A 151 7.52 -10.78 -1.65
CA TYR A 151 8.45 -11.16 -0.60
C TYR A 151 7.81 -12.14 0.38
N ALA A 152 8.42 -13.32 0.52
CA ALA A 152 8.04 -14.30 1.51
C ALA A 152 8.55 -13.87 2.89
N ILE A 153 7.64 -13.51 3.78
CA ILE A 153 7.94 -13.00 5.13
C ILE A 153 7.83 -14.14 6.14
N SER A 154 8.94 -14.47 6.77
CA SER A 154 8.98 -15.49 7.83
C SER A 154 8.78 -14.88 9.21
N LYS A 155 9.13 -13.61 9.41
CA LYS A 155 9.04 -12.94 10.71
C LYS A 155 8.91 -11.42 10.58
N ILE A 156 8.14 -10.82 11.48
CA ILE A 156 8.10 -9.37 11.71
C ILE A 156 8.36 -9.11 13.19
N ILE A 157 9.42 -8.37 13.50
CA ILE A 157 9.79 -7.96 14.85
C ILE A 157 9.55 -6.46 15.02
N MET A 158 8.96 -6.07 16.15
CA MET A 158 8.76 -4.65 16.50
C MET A 158 9.02 -4.37 17.99
N GLY A 159 9.18 -3.08 18.31
CA GLY A 159 9.23 -2.59 19.69
C GLY A 159 10.53 -2.84 20.46
N LYS A 160 10.55 -2.35 21.71
CA LYS A 160 11.57 -2.61 22.72
C LYS A 160 10.85 -2.88 24.06
N PRO A 161 10.85 -4.11 24.61
CA PRO A 161 11.59 -5.29 24.14
C PRO A 161 11.06 -5.81 22.79
N PRO A 162 11.91 -6.52 22.00
CA PRO A 162 11.49 -7.06 20.70
C PRO A 162 10.34 -8.06 20.83
N GLN A 163 9.27 -7.86 20.06
CA GLN A 163 8.11 -8.75 20.00
C GLN A 163 7.95 -9.32 18.59
N ASP A 164 7.71 -10.63 18.51
CA ASP A 164 7.44 -11.32 17.25
C ASP A 164 5.94 -11.31 16.97
N ILE A 165 5.56 -10.59 15.91
CA ILE A 165 4.15 -10.39 15.54
C ILE A 165 3.52 -11.68 15.05
N CYS A 166 4.28 -12.53 14.35
CA CYS A 166 3.79 -13.84 13.94
C CYS A 166 3.44 -14.69 15.17
N GLN A 167 4.28 -14.63 16.21
CA GLN A 167 4.00 -15.32 17.47
C GLN A 167 2.77 -14.74 18.19
N LEU A 168 2.65 -13.41 18.26
CA LEU A 168 1.51 -12.74 18.90
C LEU A 168 0.16 -13.09 18.26
N LEU A 169 0.12 -13.24 16.93
CA LEU A 169 -1.06 -13.64 16.18
C LEU A 169 -1.48 -15.10 16.40
N VAL A 170 -0.56 -15.95 16.85
CA VAL A 170 -0.86 -17.36 17.17
C VAL A 170 -1.32 -17.51 18.62
N THR A 171 -0.91 -16.60 19.50
CA THR A 171 -1.23 -16.66 20.94
C THR A 171 -2.48 -15.90 21.37
N ASN A 172 -3.03 -15.03 20.52
CA ASN A 172 -4.25 -14.23 20.77
C ASN A 172 -5.30 -14.51 19.71
#